data_AF-A0A2P6VM55-F1
#
_entry.id   AF-A0A2P6VM55-F1
#
_cell.length_a   1.000
_cell.length_b   1.000
_cell.length_c   1.000
_cell.angle_alpha   90.00
_cell.angle_beta   90.00
_cell.angle_gamma   90.00
#
_symmetry.space_group_name_H-M   'P 1'
#
loop_
_entity.id
_entity.type
_entity.pdbx_description
1 polymer ?
#
loop_
_entity_poly.entity_id
_entity_poly.type
_entity_poly.pdbx_seq_one_letter_code
_entity_poly.pdbx_strand_id
1 'polypeptide(L)'
;MPSLWAAAAAERTEPGPAVCDPECIKFGNCGEDEICRCPFGRLGKNCEIDFLAPCRQFPDGDALCGLASAKSCECIKRCEEYFCLKTTSGSVQCHGLPGPHGHQCYRRLGLPPDQQYSLIPEPEELAAGKVKCYRGFAEDAPEMECKEAMTNRMDVSVPLSKCPDQCNKRGYCARWADNLEGEPFCRCHRGFEGGLCEIDKQQCYLKCNGRGKCRDQYCHCEPPYFSIGCSRSTVYPANYSRPSPVDFKIYMYELSTQLAFENAEFSGWQQHDAIYVAYQQFLEQFLLSSVRTEDPAEANLFYIPSMTFSHSSNVGTGEEHMRLVIDHIRHEYPYWNRTGGRDHFFWLPADRGACHVRSDPLFFDAIKVTHFGMHTVPGHKGPFPHAGHPSYGCHHPLRDVVNVPNWPPDQETYPLTKELTVDQLLEKKKTLFFFAGGQTEDPAYSGGTRQQVSKLVHEWNDTEFDYVKSGVGNEYQHRLRASKYCFAPYGAWCATMRRSPGMRRSAAGRLTTQ
;
A
#
# COMPACT_ATOMS: atom_id res chain seq x y z
N MET A 1 -28.31 14.33 22.62
CA MET A 1 -29.25 13.37 22.01
C MET A 1 -28.55 12.02 22.02
N PRO A 2 -29.17 10.94 22.50
CA PRO A 2 -28.50 9.64 22.58
C PRO A 2 -28.17 9.14 21.17
N SER A 3 -27.02 8.50 21.02
CA SER A 3 -26.45 7.97 19.78
C SER A 3 -27.43 7.08 19.00
N LEU A 4 -27.71 7.44 17.74
CA LEU A 4 -28.55 6.67 16.83
C LEU A 4 -27.92 5.36 16.30
N TRP A 5 -26.76 4.93 16.83
CA TRP A 5 -26.05 3.71 16.41
C TRP A 5 -25.61 2.82 17.59
N ALA A 6 -26.38 2.85 18.68
CA ALA A 6 -26.30 1.84 19.75
C ALA A 6 -27.55 0.95 19.78
N ALA A 7 -28.24 0.81 18.64
CA ALA A 7 -29.42 -0.02 18.52
C ALA A 7 -29.02 -1.44 18.10
N ALA A 8 -28.75 -2.26 19.12
CA ALA A 8 -28.89 -3.71 19.08
C ALA A 8 -28.09 -4.45 18.00
N ALA A 9 -26.78 -4.56 18.18
CA ALA A 9 -26.20 -5.89 18.01
C ALA A 9 -26.92 -6.76 19.05
N ALA A 10 -27.83 -7.63 18.62
CA ALA A 10 -28.21 -8.73 19.49
C ALA A 10 -26.88 -9.41 19.84
N GLU A 11 -26.43 -9.32 21.11
CA GLU A 11 -25.21 -9.98 21.56
C GLU A 11 -25.41 -11.46 21.29
N ARG A 12 -24.91 -11.92 20.15
CA ARG A 12 -24.96 -13.32 19.77
C ARG A 12 -24.29 -14.06 20.91
N THR A 13 -24.94 -15.07 21.48
CA THR A 13 -24.35 -15.84 22.58
C THR A 13 -23.60 -17.06 22.07
N GLU A 14 -23.83 -17.43 20.81
CA GLU A 14 -23.26 -18.63 20.19
C GLU A 14 -22.62 -18.33 18.83
N PRO A 15 -21.55 -19.04 18.45
CA PRO A 15 -20.96 -18.94 17.11
C PRO A 15 -21.94 -19.36 16.01
N GLY A 16 -21.86 -18.72 14.85
CA GLY A 16 -22.66 -19.11 13.68
C GLY A 16 -22.28 -18.36 12.41
N PRO A 17 -22.96 -18.58 11.27
CA PRO A 17 -22.66 -17.86 10.03
C PRO A 17 -22.90 -16.36 10.18
N ALA A 18 -22.21 -15.54 9.40
CA ALA A 18 -22.49 -14.11 9.33
C ALA A 18 -23.93 -13.89 8.83
N VAL A 19 -24.64 -12.90 9.40
CA VAL A 19 -26.02 -12.58 9.04
C VAL A 19 -26.09 -11.15 8.54
N CYS A 20 -26.54 -10.97 7.31
CA CYS A 20 -26.73 -9.67 6.68
C CYS A 20 -28.01 -9.70 5.84
N ASP A 21 -28.37 -8.55 5.31
CA ASP A 21 -29.37 -8.44 4.26
C ASP A 21 -29.04 -9.39 3.08
N PRO A 22 -30.00 -10.18 2.57
CA PRO A 22 -29.77 -11.07 1.44
C PRO A 22 -29.24 -10.38 0.18
N GLU A 23 -29.53 -9.10 -0.04
CA GLU A 23 -29.01 -8.37 -1.20
C GLU A 23 -27.49 -8.15 -1.10
N CYS A 24 -26.89 -8.20 0.10
CA CYS A 24 -25.45 -8.06 0.28
C CYS A 24 -24.67 -9.08 -0.56
N ILE A 25 -25.14 -10.34 -0.61
CA ILE A 25 -24.41 -11.43 -1.28
C ILE A 25 -24.34 -11.25 -2.80
N LYS A 26 -25.15 -10.36 -3.36
CA LYS A 26 -25.18 -10.09 -4.81
C LYS A 26 -23.90 -9.42 -5.28
N PHE A 27 -23.35 -8.52 -4.46
CA PHE A 27 -22.22 -7.68 -4.85
C PHE A 27 -21.09 -7.66 -3.81
N GLY A 28 -21.37 -8.02 -2.56
CA GLY A 28 -20.45 -8.00 -1.44
C GLY A 28 -20.41 -9.33 -0.67
N ASN A 29 -19.72 -9.32 0.47
CA ASN A 29 -19.68 -10.43 1.41
C ASN A 29 -20.29 -9.96 2.73
N CYS A 30 -21.06 -10.83 3.39
CA CYS A 30 -21.55 -10.51 4.73
C CYS A 30 -20.40 -10.52 5.74
N GLY A 31 -20.14 -9.38 6.38
CA GLY A 31 -19.12 -9.22 7.40
C GLY A 31 -19.52 -9.80 8.75
N GLU A 32 -18.54 -9.96 9.63
CA GLU A 32 -18.74 -10.51 10.97
C GLU A 32 -19.53 -9.58 11.91
N ASP A 33 -19.57 -8.30 11.57
CA ASP A 33 -20.26 -7.19 12.23
C ASP A 33 -21.66 -6.94 11.63
N GLU A 34 -22.18 -7.88 10.83
CA GLU A 34 -23.45 -7.73 10.07
C GLU A 34 -23.42 -6.61 9.01
N ILE A 35 -22.23 -6.04 8.75
CA ILE A 35 -22.01 -5.01 7.74
C ILE A 35 -21.54 -5.67 6.44
N CYS A 36 -22.15 -5.30 5.31
CA CYS A 36 -21.73 -5.79 4.02
C CYS A 36 -20.35 -5.24 3.63
N ARG A 37 -19.43 -6.14 3.28
CA ARG A 37 -18.11 -5.78 2.77
C ARG A 37 -18.21 -5.60 1.26
N CYS A 38 -18.07 -4.36 0.80
CA CYS A 38 -18.16 -4.04 -0.61
C CYS A 38 -16.83 -4.23 -1.33
N PRO A 39 -16.85 -4.69 -2.59
CA PRO A 39 -15.68 -4.62 -3.47
C PRO A 39 -15.33 -3.16 -3.75
N PHE A 40 -14.09 -2.95 -4.19
CA PHE A 40 -13.60 -1.62 -4.50
C PHE A 40 -14.53 -0.89 -5.48
N GLY A 41 -14.89 0.34 -5.12
CA GLY A 41 -15.74 1.21 -5.92
C GLY A 41 -17.25 1.01 -5.80
N ARG A 42 -17.70 0.08 -4.96
CA ARG A 42 -19.12 -0.06 -4.58
C ARG A 42 -19.38 0.47 -3.18
N LEU A 43 -20.56 1.07 -3.00
CA LEU A 43 -21.05 1.66 -1.76
C LEU A 43 -22.50 1.23 -1.51
N GLY A 44 -23.04 1.65 -0.37
CA GLY A 44 -24.40 1.32 0.06
C GLY A 44 -24.41 0.21 1.10
N LYS A 45 -25.57 -0.02 1.72
CA LYS A 45 -25.72 -1.02 2.79
C LYS A 45 -25.44 -2.44 2.28
N ASN A 46 -25.77 -2.69 1.01
CA ASN A 46 -25.72 -3.98 0.34
C ASN A 46 -24.81 -3.92 -0.92
N CYS A 47 -23.94 -2.92 -1.02
CA CYS A 47 -23.04 -2.69 -2.16
C CYS A 47 -23.77 -2.47 -3.50
N GLU A 48 -25.00 -1.94 -3.42
CA GLU A 48 -25.90 -1.70 -4.53
C GLU A 48 -25.53 -0.48 -5.38
N ILE A 49 -24.75 0.46 -4.82
CA ILE A 49 -24.34 1.69 -5.50
C ILE A 49 -23.00 1.44 -6.19
N ASP A 50 -23.00 1.44 -7.51
CA ASP A 50 -21.78 1.32 -8.32
C ASP A 50 -21.07 2.67 -8.47
N PHE A 51 -20.57 3.18 -7.35
CA PHE A 51 -20.11 4.56 -7.22
C PHE A 51 -18.97 4.91 -8.18
N LEU A 52 -17.95 4.04 -8.30
CA LEU A 52 -16.80 4.28 -9.19
C LEU A 52 -17.00 3.75 -10.63
N ALA A 53 -18.24 3.53 -11.08
CA ALA A 53 -18.50 3.13 -12.47
C ALA A 53 -17.82 4.03 -13.54
N PRO A 54 -17.77 5.38 -13.40
CA PRO A 54 -17.06 6.26 -14.33
C PRO A 54 -15.54 6.00 -14.43
N CYS A 55 -14.95 5.31 -13.45
CA CYS A 55 -13.53 4.96 -13.44
C CYS A 55 -13.18 3.70 -14.23
N ARG A 56 -14.18 3.00 -14.77
CA ARG A 56 -13.98 1.86 -15.66
C ARG A 56 -13.72 2.34 -17.08
N GLN A 57 -13.03 1.51 -17.86
CA GLN A 57 -12.97 1.69 -19.32
C GLN A 57 -14.27 1.24 -19.99
N PHE A 58 -14.90 0.19 -19.46
CA PHE A 58 -16.12 -0.41 -20.00
C PHE A 58 -17.13 -0.66 -18.89
N PRO A 59 -18.44 -0.76 -19.18
CA PRO A 59 -19.46 -1.03 -18.16
C PRO A 59 -19.17 -2.26 -17.28
N ASP A 60 -18.61 -3.30 -17.89
CA ASP A 60 -18.25 -4.60 -17.29
C ASP A 60 -16.81 -4.67 -16.75
N GLY A 61 -16.02 -3.61 -16.92
CA GLY A 61 -14.64 -3.56 -16.43
C GLY A 61 -14.50 -3.32 -14.92
N ASP A 62 -13.26 -3.28 -14.45
CA ASP A 62 -12.95 -2.92 -13.07
C ASP A 62 -12.70 -1.41 -12.91
N ALA A 63 -13.12 -0.88 -11.76
CA ALA A 63 -12.96 0.53 -11.43
C ALA A 63 -11.53 0.78 -10.93
N LEU A 64 -10.88 1.85 -11.42
CA LEU A 64 -9.49 2.14 -11.06
C LEU A 64 -9.28 3.65 -10.89
N CYS A 65 -8.79 4.04 -9.71
CA CYS A 65 -8.52 5.44 -9.35
C CYS A 65 -7.07 5.89 -9.58
N GLY A 66 -6.15 5.00 -9.94
CA GLY A 66 -4.76 5.38 -10.14
C GLY A 66 -4.53 6.23 -11.39
N LEU A 67 -3.34 6.83 -11.45
CA LEU A 67 -2.99 7.92 -12.38
C LEU A 67 -2.17 7.47 -13.61
N ALA A 68 -1.97 6.16 -13.79
CA ALA A 68 -1.16 5.65 -14.90
C ALA A 68 -1.82 5.87 -16.27
N SER A 69 -3.14 6.06 -16.30
CA SER A 69 -3.89 6.46 -17.49
C SER A 69 -4.68 7.73 -17.21
N ALA A 70 -4.95 8.51 -18.24
CA ALA A 70 -5.91 9.60 -18.16
C ALA A 70 -7.31 9.06 -17.81
N LYS A 71 -8.12 9.91 -17.18
CA LYS A 71 -9.44 9.57 -16.63
C LYS A 71 -10.46 10.63 -16.99
N SER A 72 -11.74 10.23 -16.95
CA SER A 72 -12.82 11.21 -16.99
C SER A 72 -12.80 12.08 -15.74
N CYS A 73 -13.26 13.33 -15.86
CA CYS A 73 -13.32 14.22 -14.70
C CYS A 73 -14.26 13.69 -13.62
N GLU A 74 -15.33 13.00 -14.01
CA GLU A 74 -16.24 12.34 -13.06
C GLU A 74 -15.54 11.23 -12.28
N CYS A 75 -14.68 10.44 -12.92
CA CYS A 75 -13.89 9.45 -12.21
C CYS A 75 -12.98 10.09 -11.16
N ILE A 76 -12.21 11.11 -11.53
CA ILE A 76 -11.29 11.78 -10.58
C ILE A 76 -12.05 12.34 -9.39
N LYS A 77 -13.19 13.02 -9.64
CA LYS A 77 -14.06 13.54 -8.59
C LYS A 77 -14.53 12.44 -7.64
N ARG A 78 -15.08 11.34 -8.18
CA ARG A 78 -15.58 10.23 -7.34
C ARG A 78 -14.47 9.48 -6.63
N CYS A 79 -13.28 9.38 -7.21
CA CYS A 79 -12.13 8.81 -6.51
C CYS A 79 -11.76 9.66 -5.29
N GLU A 80 -11.70 10.98 -5.43
CA GLU A 80 -11.46 11.88 -4.29
C GLU A 80 -12.54 11.69 -3.21
N GLU A 81 -13.82 11.71 -3.59
CA GLU A 81 -14.93 11.47 -2.66
C GLU A 81 -14.88 10.07 -2.00
N TYR A 82 -14.46 9.04 -2.73
CA TYR A 82 -14.35 7.67 -2.21
C TYR A 82 -13.27 7.54 -1.12
N PHE A 83 -12.14 8.24 -1.29
CA PHE A 83 -11.03 8.23 -0.34
C PHE A 83 -11.14 9.29 0.78
N CYS A 84 -12.05 10.25 0.64
CA CYS A 84 -12.36 11.27 1.63
C CYS A 84 -13.53 10.83 2.53
N LEU A 85 -13.19 10.19 3.65
CA LEU A 85 -14.19 9.66 4.59
C LEU A 85 -14.39 10.60 5.77
N LYS A 86 -15.62 10.61 6.31
CA LYS A 86 -15.91 11.27 7.59
C LYS A 86 -15.55 10.32 8.73
N THR A 87 -14.74 10.82 9.66
CA THR A 87 -14.56 10.20 10.98
C THR A 87 -15.86 10.25 11.78
N THR A 88 -15.96 9.48 12.86
CA THR A 88 -17.09 9.51 13.79
C THR A 88 -17.31 10.89 14.42
N SER A 89 -16.25 11.70 14.54
CA SER A 89 -16.32 13.11 14.98
C SER A 89 -16.90 14.08 13.94
N GLY A 90 -17.12 13.62 12.70
CA GLY A 90 -17.61 14.41 11.58
C GLY A 90 -16.53 15.10 10.74
N SER A 91 -15.25 15.03 11.14
CA SER A 91 -14.14 15.57 10.35
C SER A 91 -13.85 14.70 9.13
N VAL A 92 -13.58 15.33 7.98
CA VAL A 92 -13.19 14.64 6.73
C VAL A 92 -11.69 14.36 6.77
N GLN A 93 -11.31 13.13 6.44
CA GLN A 93 -9.93 12.67 6.29
C GLN A 93 -9.79 12.05 4.91
N CYS A 94 -8.80 12.47 4.13
CA CYS A 94 -8.67 12.10 2.71
C CYS A 94 -7.40 11.29 2.51
N HIS A 95 -7.55 10.00 2.25
CA HIS A 95 -6.42 9.08 2.25
C HIS A 95 -6.30 8.29 0.95
N GLY A 96 -5.44 8.76 0.06
CA GLY A 96 -5.26 8.16 -1.26
C GLY A 96 -4.99 9.23 -2.31
N LEU A 97 -4.80 8.78 -3.55
CA LEU A 97 -4.66 9.69 -4.67
C LEU A 97 -6.02 10.02 -5.30
N PRO A 98 -6.12 11.20 -5.92
CA PRO A 98 -5.07 12.22 -6.00
C PRO A 98 -5.32 13.38 -5.02
N GLY A 99 -4.26 14.06 -4.61
CA GLY A 99 -4.37 15.23 -3.73
C GLY A 99 -5.33 16.31 -4.26
N PRO A 100 -5.68 17.29 -3.40
CA PRO A 100 -6.77 18.23 -3.66
C PRO A 100 -6.54 19.00 -4.95
N HIS A 101 -7.49 18.88 -5.88
CA HIS A 101 -7.66 19.71 -7.08
C HIS A 101 -6.42 19.88 -7.98
N GLY A 102 -6.21 18.99 -8.95
CA GLY A 102 -5.18 19.27 -9.96
C GLY A 102 -4.97 18.25 -11.09
N HIS A 103 -5.68 17.13 -11.08
CA HIS A 103 -5.47 16.11 -12.10
C HIS A 103 -6.22 16.46 -13.37
N GLN A 104 -5.46 16.46 -14.46
CA GLN A 104 -5.99 16.70 -15.79
C GLN A 104 -6.94 15.57 -16.15
N CYS A 105 -8.04 15.93 -16.79
CA CYS A 105 -9.12 15.00 -17.06
C CYS A 105 -9.91 15.43 -18.30
N TYR A 106 -10.85 14.59 -18.71
CA TYR A 106 -11.72 14.88 -19.85
C TYR A 106 -13.20 14.64 -19.53
N ARG A 107 -14.09 15.29 -20.27
CA ARG A 107 -15.54 15.09 -20.19
C ARG A 107 -16.08 14.84 -21.60
N ARG A 108 -16.93 13.82 -21.75
CA ARG A 108 -17.76 13.63 -22.94
C ARG A 108 -19.01 14.50 -22.82
N LEU A 109 -19.25 15.36 -23.81
CA LEU A 109 -20.39 16.27 -23.80
C LEU A 109 -21.69 15.50 -24.05
N GLY A 110 -22.75 15.84 -23.32
CA GLY A 110 -24.07 15.22 -23.48
C GLY A 110 -24.22 13.84 -22.84
N LEU A 111 -23.19 13.30 -22.16
CA LEU A 111 -23.31 12.07 -21.38
C LEU A 111 -23.57 12.36 -19.89
N PRO A 112 -24.48 11.61 -19.25
CA PRO A 112 -24.71 11.72 -17.81
C PRO A 112 -23.48 11.24 -17.00
N PRO A 113 -23.34 11.65 -15.73
CA PRO A 113 -22.19 11.30 -14.89
C PRO A 113 -21.85 9.80 -14.87
N ASP A 114 -22.84 8.91 -14.69
CA ASP A 114 -22.61 7.45 -14.62
C ASP A 114 -22.17 6.82 -15.95
N GLN A 115 -22.21 7.57 -17.06
CA GLN A 115 -21.73 7.13 -18.36
C GLN A 115 -20.41 7.80 -18.77
N GLN A 116 -19.81 8.62 -17.89
CA GLN A 116 -18.50 9.24 -18.10
C GLN A 116 -17.37 8.21 -17.86
N TYR A 117 -17.38 7.10 -18.59
CA TYR A 117 -16.34 6.06 -18.48
C TYR A 117 -14.95 6.61 -18.85
N SER A 118 -13.93 6.09 -18.16
CA SER A 118 -12.52 6.44 -18.33
C SER A 118 -11.84 5.67 -19.48
N LEU A 119 -12.59 5.34 -20.53
CA LEU A 119 -12.03 4.90 -21.81
C LEU A 119 -11.45 6.12 -22.53
N ILE A 120 -10.19 6.01 -22.97
CA ILE A 120 -9.51 7.07 -23.69
C ILE A 120 -10.29 7.39 -24.99
N PRO A 121 -10.66 8.65 -25.24
CA PRO A 121 -11.46 9.03 -26.40
C PRO A 121 -10.75 8.75 -27.73
N GLU A 122 -11.50 8.29 -28.71
CA GLU A 122 -10.98 8.07 -30.06
C GLU A 122 -10.68 9.42 -30.77
N PRO A 123 -9.73 9.46 -31.73
CA PRO A 123 -9.37 10.70 -32.43
C PRO A 123 -10.57 11.36 -33.13
N GLU A 124 -11.53 10.56 -33.60
CA GLU A 124 -12.74 11.05 -34.23
C GLU A 124 -13.69 11.72 -33.23
N GLU A 125 -13.73 11.26 -31.97
CA GLU A 125 -14.50 11.93 -30.90
C GLU A 125 -13.91 13.31 -30.58
N LEU A 126 -12.58 13.40 -30.51
CA LEU A 126 -11.85 14.64 -30.30
C LEU A 126 -12.07 15.61 -31.46
N ALA A 127 -11.92 15.15 -32.71
CA ALA A 127 -12.11 15.95 -33.92
C ALA A 127 -13.56 16.46 -34.08
N ALA A 128 -14.55 15.68 -33.61
CA ALA A 128 -15.95 16.07 -33.62
C ALA A 128 -16.34 17.04 -32.48
N GLY A 129 -15.40 17.45 -31.62
CA GLY A 129 -15.68 18.34 -30.48
C GLY A 129 -16.60 17.72 -29.42
N LYS A 130 -16.72 16.39 -29.38
CA LYS A 130 -17.58 15.68 -28.42
C LYS A 130 -16.94 15.55 -27.04
N VAL A 131 -15.66 15.89 -26.92
CA VAL A 131 -14.87 15.76 -25.70
C VAL A 131 -14.15 17.08 -25.44
N LYS A 132 -14.16 17.50 -24.18
CA LYS A 132 -13.34 18.61 -23.68
C LYS A 132 -12.44 18.16 -22.56
N CYS A 133 -11.26 18.77 -22.47
CA CYS A 133 -10.25 18.44 -21.47
C CYS A 133 -9.98 19.62 -20.55
N TYR A 134 -9.65 19.35 -19.29
CA TYR A 134 -9.63 20.35 -18.23
C TYR A 134 -8.42 20.15 -17.30
N ARG A 135 -7.89 21.24 -16.75
CA ARG A 135 -6.87 21.22 -15.67
C ARG A 135 -7.54 21.05 -14.30
N GLY A 136 -8.19 19.91 -14.10
CA GLY A 136 -8.94 19.60 -12.89
C GLY A 136 -10.40 19.25 -13.18
N PHE A 137 -11.07 18.67 -12.19
CA PHE A 137 -12.46 18.19 -12.31
C PHE A 137 -13.50 19.17 -11.76
N ALA A 138 -13.09 20.30 -11.16
CA ALA A 138 -14.00 21.34 -10.69
C ALA A 138 -14.86 21.90 -11.84
N GLU A 139 -16.04 22.43 -11.53
CA GLU A 139 -16.96 22.95 -12.55
C GLU A 139 -16.37 24.14 -13.32
N ASP A 140 -15.61 24.99 -12.63
CA ASP A 140 -14.91 26.17 -13.14
C ASP A 140 -13.47 25.87 -13.61
N ALA A 141 -13.07 24.60 -13.67
CA ALA A 141 -11.73 24.22 -14.09
C ALA A 141 -11.44 24.72 -15.53
N PRO A 142 -10.26 25.31 -15.79
CA PRO A 142 -9.94 25.86 -17.10
C PRO A 142 -9.77 24.73 -18.13
N GLU A 143 -10.37 24.94 -19.32
CA GLU A 143 -10.21 24.07 -20.49
C GLU A 143 -8.73 24.06 -20.95
N MET A 144 -8.30 22.92 -21.47
CA MET A 144 -6.94 22.72 -21.97
C MET A 144 -6.92 21.77 -23.17
N GLU A 145 -5.78 21.73 -23.86
CA GLU A 145 -5.56 20.79 -24.95
C GLU A 145 -5.61 19.34 -24.47
N CYS A 146 -6.41 18.51 -25.14
CA CYS A 146 -6.56 17.10 -24.77
C CYS A 146 -5.24 16.33 -24.88
N LYS A 147 -4.34 16.71 -25.79
CA LYS A 147 -2.99 16.12 -25.87
C LYS A 147 -2.23 16.26 -24.55
N GLU A 148 -2.33 17.42 -23.91
CA GLU A 148 -1.73 17.65 -22.59
C GLU A 148 -2.43 16.80 -21.54
N ALA A 149 -3.77 16.80 -21.52
CA ALA A 149 -4.57 16.06 -20.53
C ALA A 149 -4.37 14.54 -20.56
N MET A 150 -4.00 13.98 -21.71
CA MET A 150 -3.71 12.56 -21.88
C MET A 150 -2.26 12.19 -21.55
N THR A 151 -1.40 13.20 -21.35
CA THR A 151 0.02 13.01 -21.05
C THR A 151 0.24 13.00 -19.54
N ASN A 152 0.76 11.87 -19.03
CA ASN A 152 1.27 11.80 -17.67
C ASN A 152 2.81 11.90 -17.69
N ARG A 153 3.47 11.71 -16.53
CA ARG A 153 4.92 11.91 -16.39
C ARG A 153 5.77 10.97 -17.24
N MET A 154 5.31 9.72 -17.47
CA MET A 154 6.08 8.69 -18.17
C MET A 154 5.43 8.25 -19.47
N ASP A 155 4.11 8.32 -19.54
CA ASP A 155 3.29 7.76 -20.60
C ASP A 155 2.30 8.78 -21.15
N VAL A 156 1.92 8.60 -22.41
CA VAL A 156 0.75 9.23 -23.03
C VAL A 156 -0.31 8.17 -23.21
N SER A 157 -1.49 8.44 -22.65
CA SER A 157 -2.66 7.57 -22.81
C SER A 157 -3.17 7.68 -24.24
N VAL A 158 -3.36 6.54 -24.90
CA VAL A 158 -3.88 6.48 -26.26
C VAL A 158 -5.11 5.57 -26.32
N PRO A 159 -5.97 5.70 -27.34
CA PRO A 159 -7.15 4.86 -27.47
C PRO A 159 -6.80 3.38 -27.48
N LEU A 160 -7.64 2.56 -26.84
CA LEU A 160 -7.39 1.12 -26.72
C LEU A 160 -7.33 0.42 -28.08
N SER A 161 -8.03 0.97 -29.09
CA SER A 161 -7.99 0.55 -30.49
C SER A 161 -6.59 0.62 -31.13
N LYS A 162 -5.66 1.37 -30.54
CA LYS A 162 -4.27 1.49 -31.02
C LYS A 162 -3.37 0.36 -30.52
N CYS A 163 -3.76 -0.36 -29.46
CA CYS A 163 -2.98 -1.47 -28.93
C CYS A 163 -3.42 -2.81 -29.55
N PRO A 164 -2.48 -3.76 -29.73
CA PRO A 164 -2.83 -5.12 -30.14
C PRO A 164 -3.82 -5.75 -29.16
N ASP A 165 -4.82 -6.44 -29.70
CA ASP A 165 -5.92 -7.09 -28.98
C ASP A 165 -6.62 -6.21 -27.93
N GLN A 166 -6.51 -4.89 -28.07
CA GLN A 166 -7.06 -3.92 -27.12
C GLN A 166 -6.66 -4.23 -25.67
N CYS A 167 -5.42 -4.71 -25.46
CA CYS A 167 -4.92 -5.14 -24.15
C CYS A 167 -5.85 -6.14 -23.43
N ASN A 168 -6.55 -6.99 -24.19
CA ASN A 168 -7.57 -7.94 -23.70
C ASN A 168 -8.67 -7.29 -22.82
N LYS A 169 -8.89 -5.97 -22.96
CA LYS A 169 -9.74 -5.16 -22.06
C LYS A 169 -9.34 -5.26 -20.57
N ARG A 170 -8.08 -5.62 -20.30
CA ARG A 170 -7.48 -5.85 -18.98
C ARG A 170 -6.31 -4.90 -18.75
N GLY A 171 -6.26 -3.78 -19.46
CA GLY A 171 -5.18 -2.80 -19.38
C GLY A 171 -5.50 -1.52 -20.15
N TYR A 172 -4.64 -0.53 -19.99
CA TYR A 172 -4.69 0.73 -20.75
C TYR A 172 -3.66 0.70 -21.87
N CYS A 173 -3.96 1.39 -22.97
CA CYS A 173 -3.01 1.57 -24.06
C CYS A 173 -2.20 2.86 -23.85
N ALA A 174 -0.88 2.75 -23.98
CA ALA A 174 0.05 3.84 -23.70
C ALA A 174 1.17 3.92 -24.74
N ARG A 175 1.77 5.12 -24.86
CA ARG A 175 3.08 5.34 -25.48
C ARG A 175 4.00 6.01 -24.48
N TRP A 176 5.31 5.90 -24.67
CA TRP A 176 6.25 6.65 -23.83
C TRP A 176 6.18 8.14 -24.14
N ALA A 177 6.17 8.98 -23.12
CA ALA A 177 6.10 10.43 -23.29
C ALA A 177 7.33 11.01 -24.01
N ASP A 178 8.49 10.32 -23.94
CA ASP A 178 9.72 10.68 -24.65
C ASP A 178 9.82 10.07 -26.07
N ASN A 179 8.86 9.23 -26.47
CA ASN A 179 8.81 8.61 -27.79
C ASN A 179 7.36 8.46 -28.30
N LEU A 180 6.76 9.59 -28.72
CA LEU A 180 5.37 9.65 -29.17
C LEU A 180 5.09 8.92 -30.49
N GLU A 181 6.12 8.68 -31.29
CA GLU A 181 6.06 7.92 -32.55
C GLU A 181 6.29 6.41 -32.33
N GLY A 182 6.68 6.02 -31.12
CA GLY A 182 6.88 4.62 -30.76
C GLY A 182 5.60 3.79 -30.83
N GLU A 183 5.79 2.48 -30.99
CA GLU A 183 4.70 1.52 -30.94
C GLU A 183 3.98 1.59 -29.58
N PRO A 184 2.63 1.63 -29.58
CA PRO A 184 1.87 1.62 -28.34
C PRO A 184 1.99 0.27 -27.64
N PHE A 185 1.88 0.28 -26.32
CA PHE A 185 1.99 -0.90 -25.47
C PHE A 185 0.92 -0.91 -24.38
N CYS A 186 0.67 -2.10 -23.83
CA CYS A 186 -0.32 -2.30 -22.79
C CYS A 186 0.25 -2.10 -21.39
N ARG A 187 -0.47 -1.34 -20.56
CA ARG A 187 -0.30 -1.23 -19.11
C ARG A 187 -1.41 -2.04 -18.43
N CYS A 188 -1.09 -3.22 -17.93
CA CYS A 188 -2.08 -4.14 -17.40
C CYS A 188 -2.72 -3.65 -16.10
N HIS A 189 -4.03 -3.81 -16.01
CA HIS A 189 -4.75 -3.68 -14.76
C HIS A 189 -4.16 -4.66 -13.73
N ARG A 190 -4.33 -4.32 -12.46
CA ARG A 190 -3.90 -5.16 -11.35
C ARG A 190 -4.47 -6.57 -11.49
N GLY A 191 -3.65 -7.58 -11.17
CA GLY A 191 -4.00 -8.98 -11.33
C GLY A 191 -3.75 -9.53 -12.74
N PHE A 192 -3.35 -8.71 -13.71
CA PHE A 192 -3.06 -9.14 -15.07
C PHE A 192 -1.62 -8.85 -15.48
N GLU A 193 -1.04 -9.75 -16.27
CA GLU A 193 0.32 -9.67 -16.80
C GLU A 193 0.34 -10.14 -18.27
N GLY A 194 1.54 -10.14 -18.87
CA GLY A 194 1.74 -10.44 -20.28
C GLY A 194 1.85 -9.16 -21.11
N GLY A 195 2.35 -9.30 -22.34
CA GLY A 195 2.55 -8.15 -23.22
C GLY A 195 1.22 -7.49 -23.64
N LEU A 196 0.13 -8.26 -23.60
CA LEU A 196 -1.21 -7.87 -24.00
C LEU A 196 -2.21 -7.97 -22.85
N CYS A 197 -1.74 -8.18 -21.61
CA CYS A 197 -2.58 -8.39 -20.42
C CYS A 197 -3.45 -9.66 -20.49
N GLU A 198 -2.97 -10.67 -21.21
CA GLU A 198 -3.62 -11.95 -21.45
C GLU A 198 -3.54 -12.90 -20.25
N ILE A 199 -2.54 -12.73 -19.38
CA ILE A 199 -2.29 -13.61 -18.24
C ILE A 199 -3.06 -13.10 -17.03
N ASP A 200 -4.01 -13.89 -16.54
CA ASP A 200 -4.69 -13.65 -15.26
C ASP A 200 -3.89 -14.34 -14.13
N LYS A 201 -3.37 -13.55 -13.19
CA LYS A 201 -2.59 -14.04 -12.05
C LYS A 201 -3.45 -14.44 -10.85
N GLN A 202 -4.74 -14.11 -10.84
CA GLN A 202 -5.64 -14.35 -9.70
C GLN A 202 -5.02 -13.91 -8.36
N GLN A 203 -4.63 -12.64 -8.24
CA GLN A 203 -3.90 -12.12 -7.08
C GLN A 203 -4.73 -12.00 -5.79
N CYS A 204 -5.91 -12.62 -5.70
CA CYS A 204 -6.65 -12.63 -4.46
C CYS A 204 -5.99 -13.55 -3.43
N TYR A 205 -6.00 -13.13 -2.17
CA TYR A 205 -5.46 -13.92 -1.07
C TYR A 205 -6.10 -15.31 -1.01
N LEU A 206 -5.26 -16.32 -0.77
CA LEU A 206 -5.63 -17.74 -0.78
C LEU A 206 -6.31 -18.22 -2.07
N LYS A 207 -6.27 -17.44 -3.16
CA LYS A 207 -7.08 -17.65 -4.37
C LYS A 207 -8.57 -17.87 -4.03
N CYS A 208 -9.07 -17.08 -3.08
CA CYS A 208 -10.42 -17.20 -2.53
C CYS A 208 -10.75 -18.59 -1.97
N ASN A 209 -9.72 -19.38 -1.63
CA ASN A 209 -9.81 -20.71 -1.06
C ASN A 209 -10.70 -21.68 -1.88
N GLY A 210 -10.88 -21.42 -3.18
CA GLY A 210 -11.83 -22.15 -4.04
C GLY A 210 -13.31 -21.97 -3.67
N ARG A 211 -13.64 -21.01 -2.81
CA ARG A 211 -14.98 -20.74 -2.26
C ARG A 211 -15.52 -19.37 -2.67
N GLY A 212 -15.03 -18.86 -3.80
CA GLY A 212 -15.38 -17.53 -4.28
C GLY A 212 -14.73 -17.20 -5.60
N LYS A 213 -15.16 -16.07 -6.17
CA LYS A 213 -14.60 -15.54 -7.42
C LYS A 213 -13.67 -14.36 -7.10
N CYS A 214 -12.45 -14.43 -7.61
CA CYS A 214 -11.51 -13.33 -7.50
C CYS A 214 -11.88 -12.21 -8.48
N ARG A 215 -11.98 -10.99 -7.97
CA ARG A 215 -12.16 -9.78 -8.76
C ARG A 215 -11.30 -8.67 -8.16
N ASP A 216 -10.23 -8.29 -8.83
CA ASP A 216 -9.36 -7.17 -8.42
C ASP A 216 -8.96 -7.23 -6.92
N GLN A 217 -8.30 -8.33 -6.53
CA GLN A 217 -7.92 -8.67 -5.14
C GLN A 217 -9.07 -8.80 -4.12
N TYR A 218 -10.31 -8.58 -4.53
CA TYR A 218 -11.49 -8.86 -3.72
C TYR A 218 -12.02 -10.26 -4.03
N CYS A 219 -12.13 -11.09 -2.98
CA CYS A 219 -12.80 -12.38 -3.09
C CYS A 219 -14.30 -12.21 -2.87
N HIS A 220 -15.11 -12.43 -3.91
CA HIS A 220 -16.57 -12.55 -3.75
C HIS A 220 -16.90 -13.98 -3.34
N CYS A 221 -17.18 -14.17 -2.06
CA CYS A 221 -17.30 -15.47 -1.43
C CYS A 221 -18.70 -16.06 -1.60
N GLU A 222 -18.77 -17.38 -1.72
CA GLU A 222 -20.02 -18.13 -1.68
C GLU A 222 -20.51 -18.21 -0.22
N PRO A 223 -21.78 -17.89 0.09
CA PRO A 223 -22.30 -18.05 1.44
C PRO A 223 -22.14 -19.49 1.96
N PRO A 224 -21.83 -19.69 3.25
CA PRO A 224 -21.70 -18.68 4.32
C PRO A 224 -20.27 -18.12 4.48
N TYR A 225 -19.40 -18.32 3.49
CA TYR A 225 -18.00 -17.92 3.60
C TYR A 225 -17.81 -16.42 3.47
N PHE A 226 -16.84 -15.89 4.20
CA PHE A 226 -16.38 -14.50 4.16
C PHE A 226 -14.88 -14.45 4.51
N SER A 227 -14.35 -13.23 4.68
CA SER A 227 -12.93 -12.88 4.83
C SER A 227 -12.23 -12.56 3.51
N ILE A 228 -11.08 -11.89 3.61
CA ILE A 228 -10.23 -11.50 2.48
C ILE A 228 -9.85 -12.66 1.54
N GLY A 229 -9.92 -13.91 2.03
CA GLY A 229 -9.62 -15.12 1.24
C GLY A 229 -10.71 -16.19 1.28
N CYS A 230 -11.95 -15.85 1.66
CA CYS A 230 -13.06 -16.82 1.85
C CYS A 230 -12.70 -18.00 2.78
N SER A 231 -11.91 -17.73 3.81
CA SER A 231 -11.43 -18.75 4.75
C SER A 231 -12.39 -18.97 5.91
N ARG A 232 -13.16 -17.94 6.30
CA ARG A 232 -14.02 -17.95 7.49
C ARG A 232 -15.45 -18.27 7.10
N SER A 233 -16.17 -18.97 7.97
CA SER A 233 -17.62 -19.22 7.84
C SER A 233 -18.39 -18.95 9.12
N THR A 234 -17.69 -18.58 10.18
CA THR A 234 -18.25 -18.48 11.53
C THR A 234 -17.83 -17.17 12.17
N VAL A 235 -18.83 -16.47 12.68
CA VAL A 235 -18.71 -15.28 13.52
C VAL A 235 -18.81 -15.73 14.96
N TYR A 236 -17.78 -15.42 15.74
CA TYR A 236 -17.72 -15.69 17.16
C TYR A 236 -18.12 -14.43 17.93
N PRO A 237 -18.91 -14.58 19.00
CA PRO A 237 -19.31 -13.45 19.80
C PRO A 237 -18.13 -12.88 20.59
N ALA A 238 -18.18 -11.57 20.85
CA ALA A 238 -17.21 -10.94 21.72
C ALA A 238 -17.43 -11.43 23.17
N ASN A 239 -16.64 -12.39 23.63
CA ASN A 239 -16.61 -12.79 25.03
C ASN A 239 -15.29 -12.36 25.66
N TYR A 240 -15.35 -11.65 26.79
CA TYR A 240 -14.16 -11.25 27.56
C TYR A 240 -13.63 -12.46 28.33
N SER A 241 -13.04 -13.44 27.62
CA SER A 241 -12.23 -14.46 28.27
C SER A 241 -10.81 -13.94 28.47
N ARG A 242 -10.09 -14.52 29.43
CA ARG A 242 -8.67 -14.23 29.63
C ARG A 242 -7.89 -15.13 28.66
N PRO A 243 -7.18 -14.59 27.66
CA PRO A 243 -6.44 -15.41 26.70
C PRO A 243 -5.44 -16.32 27.41
N SER A 244 -5.24 -17.52 26.87
CA SER A 244 -4.25 -18.46 27.38
C SER A 244 -2.85 -17.86 27.24
N PRO A 245 -2.02 -17.83 28.31
CA PRO A 245 -0.63 -17.35 28.20
C PRO A 245 0.30 -18.39 27.54
N VAL A 246 -0.15 -19.63 27.34
CA VAL A 246 0.65 -20.74 26.79
C VAL A 246 0.24 -21.16 25.38
N ASP A 247 -0.95 -20.76 24.92
CA ASP A 247 -1.43 -20.99 23.55
C ASP A 247 -1.65 -19.62 22.89
N PHE A 248 -0.59 -19.10 22.27
CA PHE A 248 -0.57 -17.75 21.72
C PHE A 248 -1.38 -17.66 20.43
N LYS A 249 -2.40 -16.80 20.42
CA LYS A 249 -3.31 -16.57 19.29
C LYS A 249 -3.35 -15.11 18.87
N ILE A 250 -3.56 -14.91 17.58
CA ILE A 250 -3.75 -13.60 16.95
C ILE A 250 -5.08 -13.59 16.20
N TYR A 251 -5.96 -12.67 16.57
CA TYR A 251 -7.15 -12.37 15.79
C TYR A 251 -6.85 -11.25 14.79
N MET A 252 -7.45 -11.29 13.61
CA MET A 252 -7.29 -10.26 12.58
C MET A 252 -8.65 -9.66 12.24
N TYR A 253 -8.70 -8.33 12.21
CA TYR A 253 -9.90 -7.61 11.76
C TYR A 253 -10.16 -7.84 10.27
N GLU A 254 -11.43 -8.06 9.91
CA GLU A 254 -11.87 -8.11 8.51
C GLU A 254 -12.37 -6.73 8.08
N LEU A 255 -11.49 -5.91 7.48
CA LEU A 255 -11.82 -4.54 7.08
C LEU A 255 -12.42 -4.48 5.67
N SER A 256 -13.28 -3.48 5.42
CA SER A 256 -13.84 -3.23 4.08
C SER A 256 -12.80 -2.61 3.14
N THR A 257 -12.99 -2.78 1.82
CA THR A 257 -12.09 -2.19 0.81
C THR A 257 -12.11 -0.66 0.79
N GLN A 258 -13.13 -0.02 1.39
CA GLN A 258 -13.18 1.43 1.56
C GLN A 258 -12.23 1.90 2.68
N LEU A 259 -11.92 1.04 3.64
CA LEU A 259 -11.08 1.36 4.80
C LEU A 259 -9.64 0.89 4.62
N ALA A 260 -9.44 -0.34 4.15
CA ALA A 260 -8.12 -0.93 3.95
C ALA A 260 -8.13 -1.76 2.66
N PHE A 261 -7.36 -1.28 1.68
CA PHE A 261 -7.25 -1.89 0.37
C PHE A 261 -5.89 -1.54 -0.24
N GLU A 262 -5.30 -2.46 -1.01
CA GLU A 262 -4.03 -2.21 -1.66
C GLU A 262 -4.19 -1.31 -2.89
N ASN A 263 -4.48 -0.03 -2.67
CA ASN A 263 -4.59 0.92 -3.76
C ASN A 263 -3.22 1.10 -4.45
N ALA A 264 -3.14 0.77 -5.73
CA ALA A 264 -1.97 1.10 -6.53
C ALA A 264 -2.07 2.57 -6.95
N GLU A 265 -1.23 3.43 -6.36
CA GLU A 265 -0.99 4.82 -6.77
C GLU A 265 -0.81 4.94 -8.31
N PHE A 266 -0.19 3.94 -8.91
CA PHE A 266 0.00 3.77 -10.36
C PHE A 266 -0.88 2.67 -10.96
N SER A 267 -2.17 2.57 -10.60
CA SER A 267 -3.11 1.53 -11.10
C SER A 267 -2.95 1.27 -12.61
N GLY A 268 -2.40 0.10 -12.97
CA GLY A 268 -1.78 -0.19 -14.27
C GLY A 268 -0.33 -0.73 -14.15
N TRP A 269 0.29 -0.51 -12.97
CA TRP A 269 1.65 -0.85 -12.64
C TRP A 269 1.75 -1.15 -11.13
N GLN A 270 1.67 -2.43 -10.76
CA GLN A 270 1.70 -2.87 -9.36
C GLN A 270 3.10 -2.93 -8.75
N GLN A 271 4.06 -2.20 -9.30
CA GLN A 271 5.39 -2.19 -8.68
C GLN A 271 5.38 -1.22 -7.48
N HIS A 272 4.78 -1.67 -6.37
CA HIS A 272 5.34 -1.32 -5.09
C HIS A 272 6.81 -1.74 -5.13
N ASP A 273 7.71 -0.90 -4.61
CA ASP A 273 9.09 -1.37 -4.50
C ASP A 273 9.06 -2.63 -3.63
N ALA A 274 9.62 -3.72 -4.16
CA ALA A 274 9.50 -5.05 -3.57
C ALA A 274 9.98 -5.07 -2.12
N ILE A 275 10.84 -4.13 -1.72
CA ILE A 275 11.32 -3.96 -0.36
C ILE A 275 10.22 -3.61 0.66
N TYR A 276 9.15 -2.93 0.25
CA TYR A 276 8.11 -2.44 1.17
C TYR A 276 6.92 -3.38 1.35
N VAL A 277 6.84 -4.47 0.58
CA VAL A 277 5.68 -5.40 0.60
C VAL A 277 5.85 -6.59 1.55
N ALA A 278 6.74 -6.49 2.55
CA ALA A 278 6.90 -7.55 3.55
C ALA A 278 5.59 -7.85 4.32
N TYR A 279 4.72 -6.86 4.48
CA TYR A 279 3.41 -7.04 5.09
C TYR A 279 2.48 -7.95 4.25
N GLN A 280 2.62 -7.96 2.92
CA GLN A 280 1.87 -8.87 2.04
C GLN A 280 2.32 -10.31 2.25
N GLN A 281 3.64 -10.52 2.30
CA GLN A 281 4.23 -11.84 2.58
C GLN A 281 3.84 -12.35 3.96
N PHE A 282 3.87 -11.48 4.97
CA PHE A 282 3.35 -11.78 6.30
C PHE A 282 1.87 -12.17 6.24
N LEU A 283 1.03 -11.38 5.58
CA LEU A 283 -0.41 -11.65 5.49
C LEU A 283 -0.68 -13.00 4.81
N GLU A 284 -0.04 -13.29 3.67
CA GLU A 284 -0.19 -14.57 2.96
C GLU A 284 0.13 -15.78 3.86
N GLN A 285 1.23 -15.71 4.61
CA GLN A 285 1.62 -16.78 5.55
C GLN A 285 0.71 -16.82 6.79
N PHE A 286 0.35 -15.65 7.30
CA PHE A 286 -0.48 -15.50 8.49
C PHE A 286 -1.88 -16.07 8.30
N LEU A 287 -2.48 -15.88 7.12
CA LEU A 287 -3.83 -16.38 6.81
C LEU A 287 -3.93 -17.91 6.92
N LEU A 288 -2.82 -18.64 6.77
CA LEU A 288 -2.70 -20.10 6.87
C LEU A 288 -2.07 -20.57 8.20
N SER A 289 -1.69 -19.65 9.08
CA SER A 289 -0.93 -19.98 10.28
C SER A 289 -1.81 -20.52 11.41
N SER A 290 -1.29 -21.49 12.17
CA SER A 290 -1.96 -22.07 13.34
C SER A 290 -2.09 -21.12 14.54
N VAL A 291 -1.34 -20.01 14.53
CA VAL A 291 -1.47 -18.94 15.55
C VAL A 291 -2.62 -18.00 15.23
N ARG A 292 -3.18 -18.01 14.02
CA ARG A 292 -4.36 -17.22 13.68
C ARG A 292 -5.60 -17.86 14.32
N THR A 293 -6.46 -17.01 14.87
CA THR A 293 -7.78 -17.42 15.37
C THR A 293 -8.92 -16.70 14.65
N GLU A 294 -10.07 -17.37 14.57
CA GLU A 294 -11.35 -16.77 14.18
C GLU A 294 -12.18 -16.30 15.41
N ASP A 295 -11.82 -16.76 16.62
CA ASP A 295 -12.47 -16.38 17.87
C ASP A 295 -11.67 -15.25 18.56
N PRO A 296 -12.20 -14.02 18.62
CA PRO A 296 -11.51 -12.90 19.25
C PRO A 296 -11.35 -13.07 20.77
N ALA A 297 -12.10 -13.96 21.42
CA ALA A 297 -11.98 -14.22 22.85
C ALA A 297 -10.66 -14.94 23.20
N GLU A 298 -10.15 -15.82 22.34
CA GLU A 298 -8.89 -16.52 22.60
C GLU A 298 -7.63 -15.70 22.23
N ALA A 299 -7.81 -14.56 21.56
CA ALA A 299 -6.72 -13.78 21.00
C ALA A 299 -5.87 -13.05 22.07
N ASN A 300 -4.56 -13.26 22.02
CA ASN A 300 -3.58 -12.51 22.79
C ASN A 300 -3.19 -11.18 22.12
N LEU A 301 -3.19 -11.15 20.79
CA LEU A 301 -2.95 -9.95 19.99
C LEU A 301 -3.99 -9.80 18.88
N PHE A 302 -4.13 -8.56 18.42
CA PHE A 302 -5.05 -8.15 17.37
C PHE A 302 -4.27 -7.53 16.21
N TYR A 303 -4.34 -8.17 15.05
CA TYR A 303 -3.73 -7.68 13.81
C TYR A 303 -4.71 -6.76 13.06
N ILE A 304 -4.25 -5.55 12.74
CA ILE A 304 -4.97 -4.61 11.88
C ILE A 304 -4.31 -4.61 10.48
N PRO A 305 -4.94 -5.22 9.46
CA PRO A 305 -4.40 -5.28 8.10
C PRO A 305 -4.68 -3.96 7.36
N SER A 306 -4.06 -2.86 7.82
CA SER A 306 -4.29 -1.51 7.29
C SER A 306 -3.77 -1.30 5.87
N MET A 307 -2.80 -2.10 5.39
CA MET A 307 -2.20 -1.92 4.05
C MET A 307 -1.60 -0.52 3.87
N THR A 308 -1.08 0.08 4.96
CA THR A 308 -0.69 1.50 5.06
C THR A 308 0.28 1.95 3.99
N PHE A 309 1.12 1.06 3.43
CA PHE A 309 2.05 1.42 2.35
C PHE A 309 1.34 1.98 1.12
N SER A 310 0.15 1.46 0.82
CA SER A 310 -0.66 1.87 -0.33
C SER A 310 -1.15 3.33 -0.19
N HIS A 311 -1.27 3.81 1.05
CA HIS A 311 -1.71 5.18 1.38
C HIS A 311 -0.57 6.13 1.78
N SER A 312 0.56 5.60 2.22
CA SER A 312 1.74 6.40 2.59
C SER A 312 2.79 6.48 1.49
N SER A 313 2.79 5.54 0.53
CA SER A 313 3.90 5.35 -0.42
C SER A 313 5.23 5.27 0.36
N ASN A 314 6.35 5.65 -0.26
CA ASN A 314 7.63 5.61 0.45
C ASN A 314 7.79 6.73 1.50
N VAL A 315 7.29 7.95 1.23
CA VAL A 315 7.61 9.16 2.03
C VAL A 315 6.40 9.90 2.60
N GLY A 316 5.17 9.54 2.22
CA GLY A 316 3.92 10.13 2.72
C GLY A 316 3.56 9.64 4.13
N THR A 317 2.60 10.27 4.79
CA THR A 317 2.34 10.04 6.24
C THR A 317 1.47 8.82 6.53
N GLY A 318 0.46 8.52 5.71
CA GLY A 318 -0.53 7.47 6.04
C GLY A 318 -1.28 7.70 7.37
N GLU A 319 -1.09 8.83 8.05
CA GLU A 319 -1.65 9.16 9.35
C GLU A 319 -3.18 9.28 9.29
N GLU A 320 -3.70 9.97 8.26
CA GLU A 320 -5.13 10.15 8.06
C GLU A 320 -5.84 8.81 7.80
N HIS A 321 -5.22 7.95 6.99
CA HIS A 321 -5.67 6.58 6.77
C HIS A 321 -5.70 5.77 8.07
N MET A 322 -4.59 5.75 8.82
CA MET A 322 -4.52 5.01 10.09
C MET A 322 -5.53 5.54 11.12
N ARG A 323 -5.77 6.86 11.14
CA ARG A 323 -6.78 7.47 12.00
C ARG A 323 -8.17 6.97 11.61
N LEU A 324 -8.52 6.95 10.32
CA LEU A 324 -9.81 6.42 9.85
C LEU A 324 -10.00 4.95 10.19
N VAL A 325 -8.99 4.11 9.95
CA VAL A 325 -9.05 2.67 10.25
C VAL A 325 -9.24 2.44 11.75
N ILE A 326 -8.47 3.12 12.60
CA ILE A 326 -8.57 2.94 14.05
C ILE A 326 -9.85 3.57 14.61
N ASP A 327 -10.30 4.71 14.07
CA ASP A 327 -11.58 5.32 14.44
C ASP A 327 -12.73 4.35 14.15
N HIS A 328 -12.75 3.71 12.97
CA HIS A 328 -13.72 2.65 12.68
C HIS A 328 -13.63 1.48 13.66
N ILE A 329 -12.42 0.93 13.88
CA ILE A 329 -12.22 -0.21 14.79
C ILE A 329 -12.72 0.10 16.21
N ARG A 330 -12.50 1.31 16.69
CA ARG A 330 -12.90 1.75 18.04
C ARG A 330 -14.40 1.87 18.23
N HIS A 331 -15.15 2.07 17.16
CA HIS A 331 -16.59 2.27 17.22
C HIS A 331 -17.36 0.99 16.87
N GLU A 332 -16.86 0.20 15.92
CA GLU A 332 -17.53 -1.03 15.48
C GLU A 332 -17.14 -2.27 16.29
N TYR A 333 -15.98 -2.28 16.94
CA TYR A 333 -15.47 -3.46 17.65
C TYR A 333 -15.11 -3.16 19.12
N PRO A 334 -15.35 -4.10 20.05
CA PRO A 334 -15.09 -3.87 21.47
C PRO A 334 -13.61 -4.01 21.86
N TYR A 335 -12.76 -4.59 20.99
CA TYR A 335 -11.43 -5.07 21.40
C TYR A 335 -10.40 -3.95 21.59
N TRP A 336 -10.42 -2.90 20.77
CA TRP A 336 -9.45 -1.80 20.90
C TRP A 336 -9.59 -1.06 22.23
N ASN A 337 -10.82 -0.71 22.59
CA ASN A 337 -11.08 0.11 23.78
C ASN A 337 -10.78 -0.62 25.09
N ARG A 338 -10.71 -1.96 25.08
CA ARG A 338 -10.31 -2.78 26.24
C ARG A 338 -8.92 -2.43 26.76
N THR A 339 -7.99 -2.11 25.86
CA THR A 339 -6.58 -1.89 26.19
C THR A 339 -6.05 -0.55 25.69
N GLY A 340 -6.84 0.22 24.94
CA GLY A 340 -6.35 1.41 24.24
C GLY A 340 -5.35 1.07 23.14
N GLY A 341 -5.39 -0.14 22.57
CA GLY A 341 -4.51 -0.58 21.49
C GLY A 341 -3.23 -1.30 21.94
N ARG A 342 -2.98 -1.52 23.24
CA ARG A 342 -1.73 -2.14 23.72
C ARG A 342 -1.53 -3.59 23.26
N ASP A 343 -2.60 -4.29 22.90
CA ASP A 343 -2.60 -5.63 22.33
C ASP A 343 -2.87 -5.63 20.81
N HIS A 344 -2.75 -4.47 20.16
CA HIS A 344 -2.93 -4.30 18.72
C HIS A 344 -1.62 -4.06 18.01
N PHE A 345 -1.48 -4.60 16.81
CA PHE A 345 -0.34 -4.33 15.95
C PHE A 345 -0.74 -4.10 14.49
N PHE A 346 0.10 -3.33 13.79
CA PHE A 346 -0.03 -3.03 12.36
C PHE A 346 1.32 -2.75 11.72
N TRP A 347 1.35 -2.85 10.39
CA TRP A 347 2.54 -2.64 9.58
C TRP A 347 2.67 -1.18 9.12
N LEU A 348 3.86 -0.62 9.29
CA LEU A 348 4.27 0.69 8.77
C LEU A 348 5.61 0.52 8.02
N PRO A 349 5.57 -0.05 6.80
CA PRO A 349 6.78 -0.53 6.12
C PRO A 349 7.56 0.55 5.36
N ALA A 350 7.04 1.77 5.21
CA ALA A 350 7.67 2.87 4.48
C ALA A 350 9.04 3.32 5.08
N ASP A 351 9.83 4.09 4.33
CA ASP A 351 11.22 4.45 4.70
C ASP A 351 11.37 5.07 6.09
N ARG A 352 10.37 5.82 6.58
CA ARG A 352 10.41 6.47 7.90
C ARG A 352 9.69 5.67 8.99
N GLY A 353 9.22 4.46 8.67
CA GLY A 353 8.54 3.57 9.60
C GLY A 353 7.39 4.28 10.34
N ALA A 354 7.41 4.19 11.67
CA ALA A 354 6.38 4.79 12.52
C ALA A 354 6.41 6.34 12.59
N CYS A 355 7.41 7.01 12.01
CA CYS A 355 7.40 8.48 11.95
C CYS A 355 6.35 9.04 11.00
N HIS A 356 5.78 8.19 10.15
CA HIS A 356 4.74 8.56 9.21
C HIS A 356 3.40 8.84 9.91
N VAL A 357 3.08 8.12 10.98
CA VAL A 357 1.84 8.27 11.76
C VAL A 357 1.90 9.35 12.85
N ARG A 358 2.89 10.25 12.80
CA ARG A 358 3.12 11.43 13.66
C ARG A 358 2.86 11.23 15.16
N SER A 359 2.79 12.33 15.92
CA SER A 359 2.63 12.35 17.37
C SER A 359 1.17 12.21 17.84
N ASP A 360 0.30 11.54 17.09
CA ASP A 360 -1.08 11.30 17.54
C ASP A 360 -1.08 10.26 18.68
N PRO A 361 -1.55 10.62 19.88
CA PRO A 361 -1.63 9.70 21.00
C PRO A 361 -2.41 8.43 20.72
N LEU A 362 -3.31 8.44 19.74
CA LEU A 362 -4.07 7.28 19.29
C LEU A 362 -3.17 6.10 18.90
N PHE A 363 -1.98 6.37 18.36
CA PHE A 363 -1.08 5.32 17.89
C PHE A 363 -0.02 4.97 18.93
N PHE A 364 0.06 5.66 20.07
CA PHE A 364 1.20 5.55 20.97
C PHE A 364 1.34 4.16 21.56
N ASP A 365 0.25 3.56 22.03
CA ASP A 365 0.26 2.31 22.79
C ASP A 365 0.37 1.05 21.90
N ALA A 366 -0.08 1.13 20.65
CA ALA A 366 -0.04 0.01 19.72
C ALA A 366 1.38 -0.37 19.29
N ILE A 367 1.55 -1.67 19.04
CA ILE A 367 2.79 -2.30 18.56
C ILE A 367 2.95 -1.96 17.07
N LYS A 368 4.05 -1.28 16.71
CA LYS A 368 4.36 -1.02 15.30
C LYS A 368 5.33 -2.05 14.77
N VAL A 369 4.99 -2.65 13.63
CA VAL A 369 5.93 -3.43 12.81
C VAL A 369 6.45 -2.52 11.72
N THR A 370 7.75 -2.28 11.70
CA THR A 370 8.39 -1.26 10.83
C THR A 370 9.59 -1.84 10.11
N HIS A 371 9.98 -1.27 8.97
CA HIS A 371 11.30 -1.56 8.37
C HIS A 371 12.42 -0.69 8.96
N PHE A 372 12.05 0.29 9.78
CA PHE A 372 12.97 1.29 10.31
C PHE A 372 12.63 1.68 11.75
N GLY A 373 13.55 1.35 12.68
CA GLY A 373 13.39 1.54 14.11
C GLY A 373 13.96 2.85 14.65
N MET A 374 13.44 4.00 14.20
CA MET A 374 13.93 5.31 14.66
C MET A 374 13.53 5.61 16.10
N HIS A 375 14.45 5.40 17.03
CA HIS A 375 14.32 5.77 18.43
C HIS A 375 14.95 7.15 18.70
N THR A 376 14.34 7.93 19.58
CA THR A 376 14.90 9.21 20.06
C THR A 376 14.91 9.23 21.57
N VAL A 377 16.02 9.65 22.17
CA VAL A 377 16.11 9.87 23.62
C VAL A 377 15.62 11.27 23.99
N PRO A 378 14.97 11.45 25.16
CA PRO A 378 14.54 12.77 25.62
C PRO A 378 15.68 13.79 25.60
N GLY A 379 15.43 14.98 25.07
CA GLY A 379 16.42 16.07 24.98
C GLY A 379 17.33 16.03 23.76
N HIS A 380 17.29 14.98 22.93
CA HIS A 380 18.08 14.89 21.70
C HIS A 380 17.26 15.32 20.48
N LYS A 381 17.60 16.47 19.89
CA LYS A 381 17.06 16.91 18.59
C LYS A 381 17.99 16.42 17.49
N GLY A 382 17.68 15.28 16.89
CA GLY A 382 18.36 14.83 15.68
C GLY A 382 18.07 15.77 14.49
N PRO A 383 18.82 15.67 13.39
CA PRO A 383 18.66 16.54 12.23
C PRO A 383 17.37 16.28 11.43
N PHE A 384 16.61 15.25 11.81
CA PHE A 384 15.34 14.87 11.19
C PHE A 384 14.17 15.22 12.14
N PRO A 385 13.04 15.78 11.65
CA PRO A 385 11.90 16.10 12.50
C PRO A 385 11.28 14.82 13.07
N HIS A 386 11.53 14.59 14.36
CA HIS A 386 11.03 13.45 15.15
C HIS A 386 9.56 13.65 15.54
N ALA A 387 8.66 13.71 14.56
CA ALA A 387 7.22 13.72 14.81
C ALA A 387 6.78 12.31 15.27
N GLY A 388 7.05 11.97 16.53
CA GLY A 388 6.65 10.72 17.17
C GLY A 388 6.29 10.95 18.63
N HIS A 389 6.37 9.89 19.45
CA HIS A 389 6.14 10.00 20.89
C HIS A 389 7.19 10.93 21.55
N PRO A 390 6.80 11.81 22.49
CA PRO A 390 7.73 12.76 23.11
C PRO A 390 8.95 12.15 23.79
N SER A 391 8.84 10.92 24.31
CA SER A 391 9.91 10.26 25.08
C SER A 391 10.78 9.28 24.29
N TYR A 392 10.28 8.69 23.21
CA TYR A 392 10.99 7.62 22.48
C TYR A 392 11.02 7.82 20.97
N GLY A 393 10.43 8.90 20.45
CA GLY A 393 10.32 9.12 19.01
C GLY A 393 9.35 8.15 18.36
N CYS A 394 9.72 7.58 17.22
CA CYS A 394 8.82 6.81 16.39
C CYS A 394 8.82 5.32 16.75
N HIS A 395 9.92 4.79 17.28
CA HIS A 395 10.10 3.39 17.62
C HIS A 395 10.36 3.21 19.12
N HIS A 396 9.53 2.39 19.76
CA HIS A 396 9.70 1.98 21.15
C HIS A 396 10.48 0.65 21.23
N PRO A 397 11.74 0.63 21.68
CA PRO A 397 12.61 -0.55 21.57
C PRO A 397 12.17 -1.76 22.39
N LEU A 398 11.31 -1.59 23.40
CA LEU A 398 10.77 -2.71 24.21
C LEU A 398 9.40 -3.22 23.74
N ARG A 399 8.85 -2.66 22.65
CA ARG A 399 7.49 -2.98 22.19
C ARG A 399 7.43 -3.19 20.68
N ASP A 400 7.97 -2.24 19.93
CA ASP A 400 7.86 -2.21 18.48
C ASP A 400 8.86 -3.18 17.83
N VAL A 401 8.52 -3.67 16.65
CA VAL A 401 9.30 -4.69 15.93
C VAL A 401 9.91 -4.04 14.69
N VAL A 402 11.23 -4.21 14.53
CA VAL A 402 11.91 -3.92 13.25
C VAL A 402 11.92 -5.21 12.44
N ASN A 403 11.09 -5.28 11.41
CA ASN A 403 11.08 -6.36 10.45
C ASN A 403 12.03 -6.08 9.30
N VAL A 404 12.61 -7.14 8.72
CA VAL A 404 13.44 -7.03 7.52
C VAL A 404 12.56 -6.71 6.29
N PRO A 405 12.96 -5.75 5.43
CA PRO A 405 12.29 -5.54 4.16
C PRO A 405 12.20 -6.83 3.34
N ASN A 406 11.21 -6.92 2.45
CA ASN A 406 11.15 -8.07 1.55
C ASN A 406 12.33 -8.01 0.56
N TRP A 407 13.09 -9.09 0.46
CA TRP A 407 14.40 -9.08 -0.20
C TRP A 407 14.46 -10.14 -1.30
N PRO A 408 13.92 -9.90 -2.52
CA PRO A 408 13.76 -10.95 -3.54
C PRO A 408 15.02 -11.79 -3.86
N PRO A 409 16.25 -11.25 -3.81
CA PRO A 409 17.45 -12.07 -4.00
C PRO A 409 17.79 -13.03 -2.85
N ASP A 410 17.04 -13.02 -1.75
CA ASP A 410 17.13 -14.05 -0.70
C ASP A 410 16.85 -15.46 -1.26
N GLN A 411 15.92 -15.58 -2.20
CA GLN A 411 15.54 -16.84 -2.83
C GLN A 411 16.72 -17.51 -3.54
N GLU A 412 17.63 -16.72 -4.11
CA GLU A 412 18.86 -17.22 -4.74
C GLU A 412 19.96 -17.49 -3.72
N THR A 413 20.05 -16.68 -2.66
CA THR A 413 21.21 -16.69 -1.74
C THR A 413 21.05 -17.59 -0.52
N TYR A 414 19.82 -17.81 -0.04
CA TYR A 414 19.53 -18.66 1.11
C TYR A 414 19.87 -20.14 0.88
N PRO A 415 19.50 -20.77 -0.27
CA PRO A 415 19.88 -22.15 -0.56
C PRO A 415 21.41 -22.36 -0.60
N LEU A 416 22.15 -21.38 -1.12
CA LEU A 416 23.62 -21.42 -1.13
C LEU A 416 24.23 -21.27 0.26
N THR A 417 23.53 -20.62 1.19
CA THR A 417 24.02 -20.35 2.54
C THR A 417 23.75 -21.53 3.46
N LYS A 418 22.58 -22.17 3.34
CA LYS A 418 22.20 -23.31 4.21
C LYS A 418 23.08 -24.55 4.02
N GLU A 419 23.75 -24.68 2.88
CA GLU A 419 24.62 -25.81 2.54
C GLU A 419 26.02 -25.69 3.15
N LEU A 420 26.38 -24.51 3.67
CA LEU A 420 27.70 -24.23 4.22
C LEU A 420 27.73 -24.46 5.73
N THR A 421 28.82 -25.02 6.23
CA THR A 421 29.10 -25.04 7.67
C THR A 421 29.42 -23.62 8.17
N VAL A 422 29.34 -23.42 9.49
CA VAL A 422 29.75 -22.15 10.11
C VAL A 422 31.20 -21.81 9.74
N ASP A 423 32.11 -22.79 9.76
CA ASP A 423 33.52 -22.58 9.41
C ASP A 423 33.68 -22.14 7.95
N GLN A 424 33.00 -22.81 7.01
CA GLN A 424 33.00 -22.44 5.60
C GLN A 424 32.41 -21.05 5.33
N LEU A 425 31.47 -20.60 6.17
CA LEU A 425 30.93 -19.24 6.12
C LEU A 425 31.96 -18.23 6.64
N LEU A 426 32.63 -18.55 7.75
CA LEU A 426 33.65 -17.70 8.38
C LEU A 426 34.89 -17.53 7.49
N GLU A 427 35.34 -18.58 6.81
CA GLU A 427 36.47 -18.53 5.85
C GLU A 427 36.21 -17.53 4.70
N LYS A 428 34.95 -17.29 4.35
CA LYS A 428 34.55 -16.35 3.31
C LYS A 428 34.48 -14.89 3.81
N LYS A 429 34.62 -14.65 5.13
CA LYS A 429 34.51 -13.31 5.74
C LYS A 429 35.85 -12.56 5.72
N LYS A 430 36.08 -11.81 4.65
CA LYS A 430 37.35 -11.10 4.39
C LYS A 430 37.36 -9.63 4.82
N THR A 431 36.20 -9.01 5.00
CA THR A 431 36.07 -7.61 5.41
C THR A 431 35.37 -7.51 6.76
N LEU A 432 35.70 -6.49 7.54
CA LEU A 432 35.03 -6.22 8.80
C LEU A 432 33.60 -5.73 8.56
N PHE A 433 33.44 -4.72 7.70
CA PHE A 433 32.12 -4.33 7.18
C PHE A 433 32.21 -3.84 5.74
N PHE A 434 31.06 -3.88 5.07
CA PHE A 434 30.84 -3.31 3.74
C PHE A 434 29.70 -2.30 3.77
N PHE A 435 29.88 -1.20 3.04
CA PHE A 435 28.85 -0.22 2.74
C PHE A 435 28.97 0.27 1.31
N ALA A 436 27.87 0.25 0.58
CA ALA A 436 27.74 0.92 -0.71
C ALA A 436 26.40 1.65 -0.76
N GLY A 437 26.43 2.98 -0.83
CA GLY A 437 25.20 3.76 -0.83
C GLY A 437 25.43 5.24 -1.00
N GLY A 438 24.33 5.96 -1.20
CA GLY A 438 24.35 7.42 -1.28
C GLY A 438 24.85 8.05 0.02
N GLN A 439 25.70 9.06 -0.11
CA GLN A 439 26.07 9.97 0.96
C GLN A 439 25.86 11.39 0.46
N THR A 440 25.02 12.16 1.15
CA THR A 440 24.80 13.59 0.88
C THR A 440 25.62 14.45 1.83
N GLU A 441 25.76 15.73 1.54
CA GLU A 441 26.32 16.68 2.51
C GLU A 441 25.34 16.98 3.65
N ASP A 442 24.03 16.93 3.37
CA ASP A 442 22.97 17.11 4.35
C ASP A 442 23.02 16.02 5.44
N PRO A 443 23.29 16.38 6.71
CA PRO A 443 23.28 15.45 7.82
C PRO A 443 21.89 14.85 8.08
N ALA A 444 20.79 15.49 7.67
CA ALA A 444 19.44 14.97 7.87
C ALA A 444 19.21 13.64 7.14
N TYR A 445 19.92 13.40 6.03
CA TYR A 445 19.80 12.18 5.25
C TYR A 445 20.18 10.93 6.07
N SER A 446 21.29 10.97 6.81
CA SER A 446 21.84 9.79 7.53
C SER A 446 22.30 10.07 8.97
N GLY A 447 21.96 11.23 9.51
CA GLY A 447 22.22 11.63 10.89
C GLY A 447 23.66 12.00 11.15
N GLY A 448 24.39 12.35 10.08
CA GLY A 448 25.84 12.43 10.12
C GLY A 448 26.56 11.08 10.15
N THR A 449 25.85 9.95 10.34
CA THR A 449 26.47 8.62 10.50
C THR A 449 27.32 8.23 9.28
N ARG A 450 26.75 8.33 8.07
CA ARG A 450 27.48 7.98 6.83
C ARG A 450 28.71 8.87 6.63
N GLN A 451 28.57 10.17 6.88
CA GLN A 451 29.65 11.15 6.74
C GLN A 451 30.78 10.89 7.74
N GLN A 452 30.44 10.64 9.00
CA GLN A 452 31.41 10.35 10.06
C GLN A 452 32.14 9.03 9.80
N VAL A 453 31.41 7.95 9.46
CA VAL A 453 32.04 6.66 9.13
C VAL A 453 32.91 6.80 7.89
N SER A 454 32.47 7.51 6.87
CA SER A 454 33.29 7.76 5.69
C SER A 454 34.60 8.45 6.05
N LYS A 455 34.55 9.50 6.89
CA LYS A 455 35.75 10.19 7.36
C LYS A 455 36.68 9.23 8.12
N LEU A 456 36.16 8.47 9.07
CA LEU A 456 36.93 7.50 9.87
C LEU A 456 37.60 6.43 9.00
N VAL A 457 36.88 5.87 8.03
CA VAL A 457 37.44 4.87 7.12
C VAL A 457 38.61 5.43 6.30
N HIS A 458 38.53 6.68 5.85
CA HIS A 458 39.65 7.34 5.15
C HIS A 458 40.84 7.60 6.08
N GLU A 459 40.57 7.98 7.34
CA GLU A 459 41.62 8.22 8.34
C GLU A 459 42.32 6.92 8.77
N TRP A 460 41.57 5.83 8.94
CA TRP A 460 42.12 4.53 9.32
C TRP A 460 42.89 3.86 8.19
N ASN A 461 42.48 4.06 6.93
CA ASN A 461 43.11 3.48 5.75
C ASN A 461 43.35 1.96 5.89
N ASP A 462 42.37 1.27 6.48
CA ASP A 462 42.44 -0.17 6.74
C ASP A 462 41.55 -0.92 5.73
N THR A 463 42.16 -1.90 5.07
CA THR A 463 41.56 -2.70 4.00
C THR A 463 40.43 -3.62 4.45
N GLU A 464 40.27 -3.85 5.75
CA GLU A 464 39.10 -4.55 6.28
C GLU A 464 37.82 -3.68 6.22
N PHE A 465 37.94 -2.37 6.01
CA PHE A 465 36.81 -1.46 5.85
C PHE A 465 36.50 -1.20 4.38
N ASP A 466 35.36 -1.70 3.95
CA ASP A 466 34.90 -1.50 2.58
C ASP A 466 33.77 -0.45 2.52
N TYR A 467 34.12 0.78 2.12
CA TYR A 467 33.17 1.90 2.08
C TYR A 467 33.15 2.59 0.71
N VAL A 468 31.99 2.55 0.04
CA VAL A 468 31.78 3.13 -1.29
C VAL A 468 30.64 4.16 -1.24
N LYS A 469 30.93 5.41 -1.63
CA LYS A 469 29.96 6.53 -1.72
C LYS A 469 29.07 6.44 -2.98
N SER A 470 28.69 5.24 -3.39
CA SER A 470 27.86 4.97 -4.57
C SER A 470 27.41 3.50 -4.58
N GLY A 471 26.64 3.10 -5.59
CA GLY A 471 26.38 1.68 -5.85
C GLY A 471 27.62 0.96 -6.38
N VAL A 472 27.66 -0.36 -6.16
CA VAL A 472 28.72 -1.28 -6.65
C VAL A 472 28.19 -2.29 -7.68
N GLY A 473 27.02 -1.99 -8.28
CA GLY A 473 26.39 -2.83 -9.29
C GLY A 473 26.16 -4.27 -8.80
N ASN A 474 26.55 -5.24 -9.63
CA ASN A 474 26.35 -6.67 -9.37
C ASN A 474 27.26 -7.23 -8.25
N GLU A 475 28.24 -6.48 -7.76
CA GLU A 475 29.15 -6.95 -6.70
C GLU A 475 28.56 -6.84 -5.30
N TYR A 476 27.43 -6.14 -5.14
CA TYR A 476 26.90 -5.79 -3.82
C TYR A 476 26.71 -7.03 -2.94
N GLN A 477 26.05 -8.06 -3.47
CA GLN A 477 25.78 -9.28 -2.71
C GLN A 477 27.06 -10.01 -2.31
N HIS A 478 28.03 -10.08 -3.21
CA HIS A 478 29.31 -10.72 -2.94
C HIS A 478 30.05 -9.98 -1.81
N ARG A 479 30.12 -8.64 -1.87
CA ARG A 479 30.80 -7.81 -0.86
C ARG A 479 30.10 -7.83 0.49
N LEU A 480 28.76 -7.78 0.49
CA LEU A 480 27.96 -7.97 1.71
C LEU A 480 28.22 -9.35 2.34
N ARG A 481 28.24 -10.41 1.53
CA ARG A 481 28.50 -11.78 2.03
C ARG A 481 29.93 -11.96 2.53
N ALA A 482 30.90 -11.21 2.02
CA ALA A 482 32.28 -11.20 2.51
C ALA A 482 32.47 -10.44 3.84
N SER A 483 31.43 -9.74 4.32
CA SER A 483 31.52 -8.94 5.55
C SER A 483 31.23 -9.74 6.81
N LYS A 484 32.02 -9.50 7.86
CA LYS A 484 31.82 -10.04 9.21
C LYS A 484 30.60 -9.39 9.89
N TYR A 485 30.44 -8.07 9.72
CA TYR A 485 29.35 -7.28 10.29
C TYR A 485 28.55 -6.55 9.22
N CYS A 486 27.24 -6.43 9.43
CA CYS A 486 26.36 -5.64 8.58
C CYS A 486 26.34 -4.19 9.07
N PHE A 487 26.74 -3.24 8.24
CA PHE A 487 26.59 -1.82 8.52
C PHE A 487 25.44 -1.24 7.71
N ALA A 488 24.34 -0.92 8.40
CA ALA A 488 23.10 -0.42 7.78
C ALA A 488 22.68 0.94 8.39
N PRO A 489 23.45 2.03 8.17
CA PRO A 489 23.09 3.34 8.66
C PRO A 489 21.85 3.88 7.93
N TYR A 490 21.05 4.66 8.64
CA TYR A 490 19.86 5.28 8.05
C TYR A 490 20.20 6.21 6.86
N GLY A 491 19.23 6.39 5.96
CA GLY A 491 19.36 7.08 4.67
C GLY A 491 18.21 6.71 3.76
N ALA A 492 17.80 7.59 2.84
CA ALA A 492 16.90 7.13 1.77
C ALA A 492 17.58 5.95 1.08
N TRP A 493 16.83 4.90 0.75
CA TRP A 493 17.40 3.67 0.20
C TRP A 493 18.21 2.83 1.20
N CYS A 494 17.74 2.67 2.44
CA CYS A 494 18.30 1.66 3.36
C CYS A 494 18.28 0.22 2.79
N ALA A 495 17.60 0.00 1.66
CA ALA A 495 17.63 -1.23 0.88
C ALA A 495 18.10 -1.03 -0.58
N THR A 496 19.11 -0.19 -0.86
CA THR A 496 19.79 -0.24 -2.18
C THR A 496 20.51 -1.56 -2.37
N MET A 497 19.76 -2.53 -2.87
CA MET A 497 20.30 -3.73 -3.51
C MET A 497 19.56 -3.99 -4.84
N ARG A 498 19.01 -2.95 -5.48
CA ARG A 498 18.53 -3.05 -6.87
C ARG A 498 19.71 -3.30 -7.82
N ARG A 499 19.65 -4.40 -8.57
CA ARG A 499 20.30 -4.52 -9.88
C ARG A 499 19.87 -3.30 -10.69
N SER A 500 20.82 -2.50 -11.17
CA SER A 500 20.52 -1.34 -12.01
C SER A 500 20.33 -1.82 -13.45
N PRO A 501 19.14 -1.71 -14.08
CA PRO A 501 19.07 -1.48 -15.51
C PRO A 501 18.99 0.03 -15.71
N GLY A 502 20.08 0.64 -16.17
CA GLY A 502 20.05 1.98 -16.77
C GLY A 502 19.61 3.11 -15.85
N MET A 503 20.58 3.80 -15.27
CA MET A 503 20.48 5.14 -14.71
C MET A 503 19.82 6.12 -15.71
N ARG A 504 18.49 6.29 -15.70
CA ARG A 504 17.84 7.46 -16.29
C ARG A 504 17.77 8.56 -15.25
N ARG A 505 18.64 9.56 -15.44
CA ARG A 505 18.71 10.81 -14.67
C ARG A 505 17.31 11.46 -14.59
N SER A 506 16.85 11.75 -13.38
CA SER A 506 15.90 12.85 -13.15
C SER A 506 16.27 13.60 -11.86
N ALA A 507 17.47 14.17 -11.87
CA ALA A 507 17.78 15.32 -11.02
C ALA A 507 17.88 16.53 -11.96
N ALA A 508 16.80 17.30 -12.05
CA ALA A 508 16.80 18.63 -12.66
C ALA A 508 15.93 19.56 -11.81
N GLY A 509 16.33 19.76 -10.55
CA GLY A 509 16.04 21.00 -9.84
C GLY A 509 17.11 22.01 -10.22
N ARG A 510 16.73 23.02 -11.00
CA ARG A 510 17.58 24.15 -11.37
C ARG A 510 18.01 24.89 -10.09
N LEU A 511 19.30 24.84 -9.77
CA LEU A 511 19.96 25.90 -9.02
C LEU A 511 20.52 26.87 -10.05
N THR A 512 19.80 27.97 -10.26
CA THR A 512 20.31 29.14 -10.97
C THR A 512 21.36 29.79 -10.10
N THR A 513 22.60 29.79 -10.57
CA THR A 513 23.67 30.65 -10.10
C THR A 513 23.50 32.05 -10.70
N GLN A 514 23.11 33.01 -9.88
CA GLN A 514 23.75 34.33 -9.73
C GLN A 514 23.25 34.96 -8.43
#